data_AF-A0A6J0GE40-F1
#
_entry.id   AF-A0A6J0GE40-F1
#
_cell.length_a   1.000
_cell.length_b   1.000
_cell.length_c   1.000
_cell.angle_alpha   90.00
_cell.angle_beta   90.00
_cell.angle_gamma   90.00
#
_symmetry.space_group_name_H-M   'P 1'
#
loop_
_entity.id
_entity.type
_entity.pdbx_description
1 polymer ?
#
loop_
_entity_poly.entity_id
_entity_poly.type
_entity_poly.pdbx_seq_one_letter_code
_entity_poly.pdbx_strand_id
1 'polypeptide(L)'
;MARPGGLEAEQEQPQHVLSRQQERHRRLLAELQALVKALPSPCQQRLSYTTLSELALALLDGTVFEIVQGLLEIQHLTEKNLYSQRRQLHSEHRGLKQELFHRHKEAQQCCRPHNLPLLRAAQQREMEVRKGHGGDGGGGRMQSRVPSRESHSPVAAGAPQHLQRV
;
A
#
# COMPACT_ATOMS: atom_id res chain seq x y z
N MET A 1 6.70 61.45 -30.19
CA MET A 1 6.70 60.00 -29.89
C MET A 1 5.33 59.63 -29.35
N ALA A 2 4.78 58.51 -29.85
CA ALA A 2 3.64 57.70 -29.37
C ALA A 2 2.68 57.41 -30.53
N ARG A 3 2.95 56.31 -31.25
CA ARG A 3 1.97 55.66 -32.12
C ARG A 3 1.04 54.82 -31.22
N PRO A 4 -0.28 54.94 -31.32
CA PRO A 4 -1.19 53.95 -30.76
C PRO A 4 -1.27 52.76 -31.72
N GLY A 5 -0.53 51.70 -31.42
CA GLY A 5 -0.66 50.41 -32.10
C GLY A 5 -1.88 49.68 -31.56
N GLY A 6 -2.92 49.58 -32.39
CA GLY A 6 -4.13 48.83 -32.10
C GLY A 6 -3.83 47.34 -31.95
N LEU A 7 -4.27 46.78 -30.84
CA LEU A 7 -4.52 45.35 -30.68
C LEU A 7 -5.82 45.04 -31.43
N GLU A 8 -5.75 44.91 -32.74
CA GLU A 8 -6.83 44.25 -33.48
C GLU A 8 -6.72 42.75 -33.20
N ALA A 9 -7.46 42.31 -32.19
CA ALA A 9 -7.84 40.92 -32.07
C ALA A 9 -8.59 40.57 -33.36
N GLU A 10 -7.91 39.85 -34.25
CA GLU A 10 -8.46 39.31 -35.50
C GLU A 10 -9.65 38.40 -35.15
N GLN A 11 -10.84 38.98 -35.05
CA GLN A 11 -12.10 38.26 -34.94
C GLN A 11 -12.28 37.51 -36.27
N GLU A 12 -11.91 36.21 -36.28
CA GLU A 12 -12.19 35.34 -37.42
C GLU A 12 -13.70 35.39 -37.72
N GLN A 13 -14.05 35.93 -38.89
CA GLN A 13 -15.44 36.07 -39.32
C GLN A 13 -16.11 34.67 -39.34
N PRO A 14 -17.36 34.53 -38.88
CA PRO A 14 -18.03 33.24 -38.73
C PRO A 14 -18.11 32.42 -40.03
N GLN A 15 -18.09 33.06 -41.20
CA GLN A 15 -18.04 32.36 -42.49
C GLN A 15 -16.71 31.62 -42.73
N HIS A 16 -15.60 32.16 -42.23
CA HIS A 16 -14.28 31.53 -42.38
C HIS A 16 -14.15 30.28 -41.50
N VAL A 17 -14.75 30.30 -40.31
CA VAL A 17 -14.77 29.16 -39.37
C VAL A 17 -15.56 27.99 -39.97
N LEU A 18 -16.74 28.24 -40.54
CA LEU A 18 -17.54 27.21 -41.22
C LEU A 18 -16.79 26.62 -42.43
N SER A 19 -16.11 27.47 -43.22
CA SER A 19 -15.31 27.02 -44.36
C SER A 19 -14.14 26.12 -43.94
N ARG A 20 -13.39 26.49 -42.88
CA ARG A 20 -12.33 25.65 -42.32
C ARG A 20 -12.87 24.32 -41.78
N GLN A 21 -14.02 24.32 -41.11
CA GLN A 21 -14.62 23.10 -40.58
C GLN A 21 -15.07 22.16 -41.70
N GLN A 22 -15.68 22.69 -42.76
CA GLN A 22 -16.05 21.92 -43.94
C GLN A 22 -14.83 21.31 -44.63
N GLU A 23 -13.73 22.05 -44.78
CA GLU A 23 -12.51 21.49 -45.38
C GLU A 23 -11.91 20.37 -44.53
N ARG A 24 -11.92 20.51 -43.20
CA ARG A 24 -11.49 19.45 -42.27
C ARG A 24 -12.37 18.20 -42.39
N HIS A 25 -13.70 18.38 -42.43
CA HIS A 25 -14.64 17.27 -42.62
C HIS A 25 -14.42 16.57 -43.95
N ARG A 26 -14.31 17.33 -45.04
CA ARG A 26 -14.07 16.79 -46.39
C ARG A 26 -12.76 16.00 -46.47
N ARG A 27 -11.69 16.54 -45.87
CA ARG A 27 -10.40 15.86 -45.79
C ARG A 27 -10.51 14.55 -45.02
N LEU A 28 -11.07 14.58 -43.81
CA LEU A 28 -11.19 13.40 -42.96
C LEU A 28 -12.07 12.33 -43.60
N LEU A 29 -13.16 12.73 -44.23
CA LEU A 29 -14.04 11.84 -44.98
C LEU A 29 -13.30 11.17 -46.15
N ALA A 30 -12.44 11.90 -46.86
CA ALA A 30 -11.62 11.33 -47.94
C ALA A 30 -10.62 10.28 -47.40
N GLU A 31 -9.99 10.56 -46.26
CA GLU A 31 -9.10 9.61 -45.57
C GLU A 31 -9.86 8.35 -45.12
N LEU A 32 -11.04 8.51 -44.49
CA LEU A 32 -11.91 7.40 -44.09
C LEU A 32 -12.34 6.56 -45.30
N GLN A 33 -12.75 7.18 -46.40
CA GLN A 33 -13.11 6.47 -47.63
C GLN A 33 -11.94 5.70 -48.23
N ALA A 34 -10.72 6.25 -48.17
CA ALA A 34 -9.52 5.54 -48.61
C ALA A 34 -9.25 4.29 -47.76
N LEU A 35 -9.44 4.38 -46.44
CA LEU A 35 -9.33 3.24 -45.53
C LEU A 35 -10.41 2.18 -45.79
N VAL A 36 -11.66 2.59 -46.04
CA VAL A 36 -12.74 1.65 -46.36
C VAL A 36 -12.47 0.90 -47.66
N LYS A 37 -11.91 1.56 -48.68
CA LYS A 37 -11.54 0.92 -49.95
C LYS A 37 -10.48 -0.17 -49.79
N ALA A 38 -9.67 -0.11 -48.73
CA ALA A 38 -8.67 -1.14 -48.41
C ALA A 38 -9.27 -2.37 -47.68
N LEU A 39 -10.55 -2.32 -47.28
CA LEU A 39 -11.21 -3.41 -46.56
C LEU A 39 -11.86 -4.43 -47.50
N PRO A 40 -12.10 -5.67 -47.05
CA PRO A 40 -12.89 -6.66 -47.80
C PRO A 40 -14.31 -6.17 -48.12
N SER A 41 -14.87 -6.59 -49.27
CA SER A 41 -16.19 -6.18 -49.78
C SER A 41 -17.36 -6.28 -48.76
N PRO A 42 -17.43 -7.31 -47.89
CA PRO A 42 -18.49 -7.39 -46.87
C PRO A 42 -18.45 -6.24 -45.86
N CYS A 43 -17.27 -5.72 -45.56
CA CYS A 43 -17.09 -4.59 -44.64
C CYS A 43 -17.46 -3.27 -45.31
N GLN A 44 -17.16 -3.12 -46.61
CA GLN A 44 -17.49 -1.92 -47.38
C GLN A 44 -19.00 -1.68 -47.46
N GLN A 45 -19.79 -2.75 -47.63
CA GLN A 45 -21.26 -2.65 -47.72
C GLN A 45 -21.92 -2.20 -46.42
N ARG A 46 -21.27 -2.43 -45.27
CA ARG A 46 -21.76 -2.01 -43.95
C ARG A 46 -21.41 -0.56 -43.63
N LEU A 47 -20.45 0.04 -44.34
CA LEU A 47 -19.95 1.37 -44.10
C LEU A 47 -20.48 2.33 -45.17
N SER A 48 -21.74 2.72 -44.99
CA SER A 48 -22.41 3.68 -45.88
C SER A 48 -21.78 5.07 -45.79
N TYR A 49 -21.96 5.90 -46.83
CA TYR A 49 -21.48 7.28 -46.83
C TYR A 49 -21.99 8.09 -45.63
N THR A 50 -23.26 7.90 -45.24
CA THR A 50 -23.85 8.59 -44.08
C THR A 50 -23.13 8.21 -42.80
N THR A 51 -22.87 6.91 -42.58
CA THR A 51 -22.10 6.43 -41.41
C THR A 51 -20.68 7.00 -41.39
N LEU A 52 -20.01 7.09 -42.54
CA LEU A 52 -18.67 7.68 -42.63
C LEU A 52 -18.67 9.19 -42.37
N SER A 53 -19.72 9.89 -42.81
CA SER A 53 -19.90 11.32 -42.55
C SER A 53 -20.18 11.62 -41.09
N GLU A 54 -21.06 10.83 -40.45
CA GLU A 54 -21.33 10.91 -39.01
C GLU A 54 -20.09 10.60 -38.19
N LEU A 55 -19.32 9.57 -38.59
CA LEU A 55 -18.05 9.24 -37.95
C LEU A 55 -17.04 10.39 -38.09
N ALA A 56 -16.91 11.01 -39.26
CA ALA A 56 -16.02 12.17 -39.45
C ALA A 56 -16.41 13.35 -38.55
N LEU A 57 -17.71 13.62 -38.38
CA LEU A 57 -18.20 14.65 -37.47
C LEU A 57 -17.89 14.31 -36.00
N ALA A 58 -18.13 13.07 -35.57
CA ALA A 58 -17.83 12.63 -34.21
C ALA A 58 -16.32 12.67 -33.90
N LEU A 59 -15.47 12.34 -34.88
CA LEU A 59 -14.02 12.43 -34.74
C LEU A 59 -13.53 13.89 -34.68
N LEU A 60 -14.16 14.81 -35.41
CA LEU A 60 -13.84 16.23 -35.36
C LEU A 60 -14.29 16.91 -34.07
N ASP A 61 -15.41 16.47 -33.51
CA ASP A 61 -15.92 16.94 -32.23
C ASP A 61 -14.95 16.64 -31.07
N GLY A 62 -14.19 15.55 -31.18
CA GLY A 62 -13.06 15.29 -30.28
C GLY A 62 -13.44 14.81 -28.88
N THR A 63 -14.70 14.97 -28.47
CA THR A 63 -15.19 14.67 -27.12
C THR A 63 -14.92 13.23 -26.69
N VAL A 64 -15.06 12.26 -27.60
CA VAL A 64 -14.75 10.85 -27.29
C VAL A 64 -13.29 10.68 -26.91
N PHE A 65 -12.36 11.37 -27.57
CA PHE A 65 -10.94 11.31 -27.23
C PHE A 65 -10.65 11.96 -25.88
N GLU A 66 -11.29 13.09 -25.57
CA GLU A 66 -11.17 13.74 -24.27
C GLU A 66 -11.70 12.86 -23.13
N ILE A 67 -12.85 12.21 -23.34
CA ILE A 67 -13.43 11.27 -22.37
C ILE A 67 -12.47 10.10 -22.15
N VAL A 68 -11.98 9.48 -23.22
CA VAL A 68 -11.06 8.34 -23.13
C VAL A 68 -9.76 8.75 -22.43
N GLN A 69 -9.23 9.95 -22.72
CA GLN A 69 -8.04 10.48 -22.07
C GLN A 69 -8.27 10.69 -20.57
N GLY A 70 -9.41 11.27 -20.17
CA GLY A 70 -9.77 11.43 -18.77
C GLY A 70 -9.93 10.09 -18.03
N LEU A 71 -10.56 9.10 -18.67
CA LEU A 71 -10.68 7.74 -18.11
C LEU A 71 -9.31 7.07 -17.93
N LEU A 72 -8.40 7.27 -18.88
CA LEU A 72 -7.03 6.75 -18.82
C LEU A 72 -6.23 7.41 -17.69
N GLU A 73 -6.39 8.71 -17.46
CA GLU A 73 -5.77 9.43 -16.35
C GLU A 73 -6.28 8.94 -14.99
N ILE A 74 -7.59 8.73 -14.86
CA ILE A 74 -8.21 8.15 -13.66
C ILE A 74 -7.66 6.74 -13.40
N GLN A 75 -7.57 5.90 -14.44
CA GLN A 75 -6.99 4.58 -14.34
C GLN A 75 -5.56 4.64 -13.82
N HIS A 76 -4.69 5.43 -14.46
CA HIS A 76 -3.28 5.54 -14.06
C HIS A 76 -3.10 6.04 -12.63
N LEU A 77 -3.92 7.01 -12.20
CA LEU A 77 -3.87 7.51 -10.82
C LEU A 77 -4.31 6.43 -9.83
N THR A 78 -5.36 5.69 -10.15
CA THR A 78 -5.89 4.60 -9.32
C THR A 78 -4.86 3.48 -9.18
N GLU A 79 -4.21 3.09 -10.27
CA GLU A 79 -3.16 2.07 -10.26
C GLU A 79 -1.95 2.50 -9.40
N LYS A 80 -1.49 3.74 -9.55
CA LYS A 80 -0.41 4.30 -8.74
C LYS A 80 -0.77 4.32 -7.25
N ASN A 81 -2.01 4.67 -6.92
CA ASN A 81 -2.50 4.71 -5.54
C ASN A 81 -2.54 3.30 -4.93
N LEU A 82 -3.15 2.32 -5.62
CA LEU A 82 -3.22 0.93 -5.16
C LEU A 82 -1.84 0.30 -5.01
N TYR A 83 -0.93 0.56 -5.95
CA TYR A 83 0.44 0.09 -5.86
C TYR A 83 1.16 0.69 -4.65
N SER A 84 1.01 1.99 -4.41
CA SER A 84 1.61 2.68 -3.27
C SER A 84 1.05 2.17 -1.94
N GLN A 85 -0.26 1.97 -1.84
CA GLN A 85 -0.92 1.38 -0.67
C GLN A 85 -0.40 -0.04 -0.38
N ARG A 86 -0.33 -0.89 -1.41
CA ARG A 86 0.23 -2.24 -1.27
C ARG A 86 1.67 -2.21 -0.76
N ARG A 87 2.52 -1.35 -1.33
CA ARG A 87 3.92 -1.22 -0.87
C ARG A 87 4.01 -0.75 0.57
N GLN A 88 3.18 0.22 0.96
CA GLN A 88 3.14 0.74 2.32
C GLN A 88 2.77 -0.36 3.31
N LEU A 89 1.69 -1.10 3.05
CA LEU A 89 1.27 -2.24 3.89
C LEU A 89 2.38 -3.29 4.03
N HIS A 90 3.08 -3.62 2.94
CA HIS A 90 4.20 -4.55 3.00
C HIS A 90 5.36 -4.01 3.86
N SER A 91 5.68 -2.73 3.73
CA SER A 91 6.72 -2.08 4.52
C SER A 91 6.37 -2.08 6.01
N GLU A 92 5.14 -1.70 6.35
CA GLU A 92 4.61 -1.70 7.72
C GLU A 92 4.63 -3.10 8.32
N HIS A 93 4.12 -4.10 7.60
CA HIS A 93 4.14 -5.49 8.05
C HIS A 93 5.56 -5.99 8.30
N ARG A 94 6.51 -5.66 7.41
CA ARG A 94 7.93 -6.00 7.59
C ARG A 94 8.51 -5.32 8.83
N GLY A 95 8.21 -4.04 9.04
CA GLY A 95 8.63 -3.28 10.22
C GLY A 95 8.12 -3.89 11.52
N LEU A 96 6.80 -4.14 11.60
CA LEU A 96 6.17 -4.77 12.78
C LEU A 96 6.75 -6.15 13.07
N LYS A 97 7.00 -6.97 12.05
CA LYS A 97 7.64 -8.27 12.21
C LYS A 97 9.05 -8.13 12.80
N GLN A 98 9.84 -7.19 12.31
CA GLN A 98 11.19 -6.93 12.83
C GLN A 98 11.15 -6.46 14.28
N GLU A 99 10.22 -5.56 14.61
CA GLU A 99 10.04 -5.06 15.97
C GLU A 99 9.61 -6.16 16.94
N LEU A 100 8.65 -7.01 16.55
CA LEU A 100 8.25 -8.17 17.34
C LEU A 100 9.42 -9.13 17.59
N PHE A 101 10.22 -9.44 16.56
CA PHE A 101 11.41 -10.28 16.72
C PHE A 101 12.43 -9.64 17.65
N HIS A 102 12.64 -8.33 17.53
CA HIS A 102 13.56 -7.59 18.39
C HIS A 102 13.11 -7.64 19.84
N ARG A 103 11.85 -7.27 20.12
CA ARG A 103 11.24 -7.33 21.45
C ARG A 103 11.28 -8.72 22.06
N HIS A 104 11.02 -9.75 21.26
CA HIS A 104 11.09 -11.13 21.71
C HIS A 104 12.52 -11.52 22.07
N LYS A 105 13.52 -11.14 21.27
CA LYS A 105 14.93 -11.38 21.55
C LYS A 105 15.38 -10.67 22.82
N GLU A 106 14.99 -9.41 23.02
CA GLU A 106 15.27 -8.66 24.24
C GLU A 106 14.66 -9.36 25.47
N ALA A 107 13.38 -9.72 25.40
CA ALA A 107 12.71 -10.45 26.48
C ALA A 107 13.40 -11.80 26.76
N GLN A 108 13.73 -12.57 25.73
CA GLN A 108 14.48 -13.82 25.86
C GLN A 108 15.86 -13.61 26.50
N GLN A 109 16.55 -12.51 26.19
CA GLN A 109 17.84 -12.18 26.80
C GLN A 109 17.69 -11.84 28.29
N CYS A 110 16.66 -11.09 28.67
CA CYS A 110 16.32 -10.88 30.09
C CYS A 110 15.95 -12.19 30.80
N CYS A 111 15.35 -13.15 30.09
CA CYS A 111 15.00 -14.48 30.61
C CYS A 111 16.12 -15.52 30.46
N ARG A 112 17.29 -15.19 29.89
CA ARG A 112 18.45 -16.10 29.85
C ARG A 112 18.81 -16.52 31.27
N PRO A 113 19.36 -17.73 31.47
CA PRO A 113 19.29 -18.40 32.75
C PRO A 113 20.31 -17.79 33.72
N HIS A 114 20.00 -16.64 34.31
CA HIS A 114 20.57 -16.22 35.58
C HIS A 114 20.24 -17.23 36.69
N ASN A 115 19.22 -18.08 36.49
CA ASN A 115 18.96 -19.23 37.34
C ASN A 115 20.02 -20.33 37.24
N LEU A 116 20.77 -20.48 36.15
CA LEU A 116 21.73 -21.59 36.03
C LEU A 116 22.97 -21.39 36.92
N PRO A 117 23.61 -20.19 36.96
CA PRO A 117 24.64 -19.90 37.96
C PRO A 117 24.11 -19.97 39.40
N LEU A 118 22.90 -19.44 39.65
CA LEU A 118 22.26 -19.49 40.97
C LEU A 118 22.00 -20.93 41.43
N LEU A 119 21.51 -21.79 40.54
CA LEU A 119 21.23 -23.20 40.80
C LEU A 119 22.52 -23.99 41.00
N ARG A 120 23.57 -23.74 40.20
CA ARG A 120 24.90 -24.34 40.41
C ARG A 120 25.51 -23.95 41.75
N ALA A 121 25.39 -22.68 42.14
CA ALA A 121 25.87 -22.20 43.44
C ALA A 121 25.07 -22.82 44.61
N ALA A 122 23.75 -22.98 44.47
CA ALA A 122 22.93 -23.70 45.44
C ALA A 122 23.34 -25.18 45.56
N GLN A 123 23.50 -25.86 44.43
CA GLN A 123 23.93 -27.25 44.37
C GLN A 123 25.33 -27.47 44.98
N GLN A 124 26.28 -26.55 44.76
CA GLN A 124 27.61 -26.62 45.36
C GLN A 124 27.54 -26.52 46.89
N ARG A 125 26.76 -25.56 47.43
CA ARG A 125 26.53 -25.43 48.87
C ARG A 125 25.92 -26.70 49.47
N GLU A 126 24.93 -27.31 48.81
CA GLU A 126 24.34 -28.58 49.26
C GLU A 126 25.36 -29.73 49.27
N MET A 127 26.23 -29.82 48.26
CA MET A 127 27.29 -30.83 48.21
C MET A 127 28.37 -30.63 49.28
N GLU A 128 28.72 -29.38 49.62
CA GLU A 128 29.65 -29.05 50.69
C GLU A 128 29.06 -29.41 52.06
N VAL A 129 27.78 -29.09 52.31
CA VAL A 129 27.07 -29.48 53.54
C VAL A 129 26.99 -31.00 53.66
N ARG A 130 26.75 -31.72 52.57
CA ARG A 130 26.72 -33.20 52.55
C ARG A 130 28.09 -33.82 52.81
N LYS A 131 29.16 -33.20 52.32
CA LYS A 131 30.54 -33.64 52.60
C LYS A 131 30.98 -33.30 54.03
N GLY A 132 30.51 -32.18 54.58
CA GLY A 132 30.76 -31.76 55.97
C GLY A 132 29.99 -32.59 57.03
N HIS A 133 28.86 -33.20 56.68
CA HIS A 133 28.13 -34.12 57.55
C HIS A 133 28.66 -35.56 57.55
N GLY A 134 29.76 -35.83 56.85
CA GLY A 134 30.45 -37.12 56.87
C GLY A 134 31.36 -37.35 58.08
N GLY A 135 31.52 -36.36 58.96
CA GLY A 135 32.35 -36.52 60.15
C GLY A 135 32.40 -35.28 61.01
N ASP A 136 31.37 -35.04 61.81
CA ASP A 136 31.58 -34.65 63.21
C ASP A 136 30.27 -34.82 64.00
N GLY A 137 30.30 -35.67 65.02
CA GLY A 137 29.23 -35.79 65.99
C GLY A 137 29.39 -34.70 67.03
N GLY A 138 28.41 -33.81 67.19
CA GLY A 138 28.42 -32.83 68.26
C GLY A 138 27.16 -31.98 68.28
N GLY A 139 26.34 -32.17 69.32
CA GLY A 139 25.03 -31.53 69.48
C GLY A 139 25.06 -30.00 69.50
N GLY A 140 24.04 -29.39 68.88
CA GLY A 140 23.79 -27.95 68.93
C GLY A 140 22.34 -27.63 68.55
N ARG A 141 21.54 -27.34 69.57
CA ARG A 141 20.11 -27.00 69.50
C ARG A 141 19.86 -25.68 68.76
N MET A 142 18.78 -25.67 67.98
CA MET A 142 17.86 -24.56 67.62
C MET A 142 18.46 -23.28 67.01
N GLN A 143 17.96 -22.93 65.82
CA GLN A 143 17.09 -21.75 65.65
C GLN A 143 16.36 -21.80 64.30
N SER A 144 15.06 -22.04 64.37
CA SER A 144 14.11 -21.80 63.30
C SER A 144 13.96 -20.30 63.08
N ARG A 145 14.60 -19.75 62.04
CA ARG A 145 14.22 -18.46 61.47
C ARG A 145 13.67 -18.68 60.07
N VAL A 146 12.35 -18.70 59.99
CA VAL A 146 11.58 -18.63 58.75
C VAL A 146 11.54 -17.15 58.36
N PRO A 147 12.12 -16.71 57.22
CA PRO A 147 11.76 -15.41 56.67
C PRO A 147 10.45 -15.57 55.90
N SER A 148 9.44 -14.84 56.35
CA SER A 148 8.12 -14.69 55.73
C SER A 148 8.25 -14.42 54.23
N ARG A 149 7.78 -15.37 53.41
CA ARG A 149 7.45 -15.15 52.01
C ARG A 149 6.15 -14.35 51.96
N GLU A 150 6.24 -13.04 51.77
CA GLU A 150 5.13 -12.30 51.16
C GLU A 150 4.99 -12.78 49.71
N SER A 151 4.11 -13.75 49.55
CA SER A 151 3.61 -14.24 48.27
C SER A 151 2.56 -13.27 47.74
N HIS A 152 2.95 -12.31 46.89
CA HIS A 152 2.01 -11.52 46.10
C HIS A 152 2.29 -11.67 44.60
N SER A 153 1.72 -12.73 44.03
CA SER A 153 1.10 -12.81 42.69
C SER A 153 0.72 -14.27 42.44
N PRO A 154 -0.31 -14.62 41.63
CA PRO A 154 -0.95 -13.80 40.59
C PRO A 154 -2.50 -13.88 40.55
N VAL A 155 -3.17 -12.92 39.90
CA VAL A 155 -4.48 -13.19 39.27
C VAL A 155 -4.39 -12.80 37.80
N ALA A 156 -4.42 -13.84 36.97
CA ALA A 156 -4.71 -13.77 35.55
C ALA A 156 -6.23 -13.77 35.38
N ALA A 157 -6.78 -12.79 34.66
CA ALA A 157 -8.04 -12.92 33.92
C ALA A 157 -8.25 -11.67 33.05
N GLY A 158 -8.16 -11.83 31.74
CA GLY A 158 -8.37 -10.73 30.80
C GLY A 158 -8.16 -11.14 29.35
N ALA A 159 -8.86 -12.20 28.93
CA ALA A 159 -9.00 -12.58 27.52
C ALA A 159 -9.97 -11.58 26.80
N PRO A 160 -9.99 -11.57 25.46
CA PRO A 160 -10.23 -10.39 24.63
C PRO A 160 -11.72 -10.09 24.42
N GLN A 161 -12.08 -8.81 24.30
CA GLN A 161 -13.38 -8.41 23.77
C GLN A 161 -13.31 -8.23 22.26
N HIS A 162 -14.16 -9.01 21.62
CA HIS A 162 -14.47 -9.07 20.20
C HIS A 162 -15.44 -7.93 19.84
N LEU A 163 -15.21 -7.26 18.70
CA LEU A 163 -16.20 -6.59 17.81
C LEU A 163 -17.14 -5.49 18.36
N GLN A 164 -17.07 -4.28 17.75
CA GLN A 164 -18.11 -3.65 16.91
C GLN A 164 -17.61 -2.26 16.44
N ARG A 165 -17.41 -2.04 15.14
CA ARG A 165 -18.34 -1.38 14.19
C ARG A 165 -18.77 0.02 14.65
N VAL A 166 -18.23 1.07 14.02
CA VAL A 166 -18.88 2.01 13.06
C VAL A 166 -17.79 2.59 12.17
#